data_AF-A0A7C2WJA7-F1
#
_entry.id   AF-A0A7C2WJA7-F1
#
_cell.length_a   1.000
_cell.length_b   1.000
_cell.length_c   1.000
_cell.angle_alpha   90.00
_cell.angle_beta   90.00
_cell.angle_gamma   90.00
#
_symmetry.space_group_name_H-M   'P 1'
#
loop_
_entity.id
_entity.type
_entity.pdbx_description
1 polymer ?
#
loop_
_entity_poly.entity_id
_entity_poly.type
_entity_poly.pdbx_seq_one_letter_code
_entity_poly.pdbx_strand_id
1 'polypeptide(L)'
;MILTILKIIAAIGTIATGLVSLIRPTAVTGFTGLSVTGPRGITEIRAVLGAFFVALGATPLLLNVPATYQMLGIAYLVVGFVRLVSMIVDKSVVQSNVISLIVEVIFGVILVL
;
A
#
# COMPACT_ATOMS: atom_id res chain seq x y z
N MET A 1 -2.90 9.76 21.87
CA MET A 1 -1.61 10.36 21.44
C MET A 1 -0.75 9.35 20.68
N ILE A 2 -0.35 8.23 21.30
CA ILE A 2 0.50 7.23 20.61
C ILE A 2 -0.15 6.64 19.34
N LEU A 3 -1.43 6.29 19.41
CA LEU A 3 -2.18 5.74 18.27
C LEU A 3 -2.26 6.72 17.10
N THR A 4 -2.47 8.01 17.39
CA THR A 4 -2.46 9.07 16.37
C THR A 4 -1.11 9.17 15.67
N ILE A 5 0.00 9.07 16.42
CA ILE A 5 1.35 9.07 15.85
C ILE A 5 1.53 7.86 14.92
N LEU A 6 1.09 6.67 15.36
CA LEU A 6 1.16 5.46 14.54
C LEU A 6 0.33 5.58 13.25
N LYS A 7 -0.87 6.17 13.30
CA LYS A 7 -1.68 6.46 12.11
C LYS A 7 -0.96 7.38 11.13
N ILE A 8 -0.30 8.42 11.63
CA ILE A 8 0.48 9.35 10.80
C ILE A 8 1.66 8.61 10.17
N ILE A 9 2.37 7.77 10.92
CA ILE A 9 3.48 6.96 10.39
C ILE A 9 2.99 6.02 9.28
N ALA A 10 1.85 5.34 9.46
CA ALA A 10 1.27 4.46 8.45
C ALA A 10 0.88 5.24 7.17
N ALA A 11 0.26 6.42 7.33
CA ALA A 11 -0.08 7.30 6.21
C ALA A 11 1.18 7.77 5.45
N ILE A 12 2.22 8.22 6.16
CA ILE A 12 3.50 8.63 5.57
C ILE A 12 4.18 7.45 4.88
N GLY A 13 4.16 6.25 5.48
CA GLY A 13 4.67 5.02 4.87
C GLY A 13 3.97 4.71 3.55
N THR A 14 2.65 4.86 3.51
CA THR A 14 1.84 4.67 2.29
C THR A 14 2.26 5.66 1.20
N ILE A 15 2.44 6.95 1.55
CA ILE A 15 2.92 7.99 0.63
C ILE A 15 4.31 7.63 0.11
N ALA A 16 5.23 7.23 0.99
CA ALA A 16 6.60 6.89 0.62
C ALA A 16 6.63 5.73 -0.38
N THR A 17 5.84 4.67 -0.15
CA THR A 17 5.68 3.58 -1.12
C THR A 17 5.19 4.08 -2.48
N GLY A 18 4.16 4.95 -2.49
CA GLY A 18 3.67 5.56 -3.71
C GLY A 18 4.71 6.42 -4.44
N LEU A 19 5.49 7.23 -3.69
CA LEU A 19 6.54 8.06 -4.28
C LEU A 19 7.66 7.23 -4.92
N VAL A 20 8.02 6.08 -4.33
CA VAL A 20 8.98 5.15 -4.94
C VAL A 20 8.47 4.65 -6.29
N SER A 21 7.22 4.19 -6.37
CA SER A 21 6.60 3.77 -7.64
C SER A 21 6.49 4.91 -8.66
N LEU A 22 6.25 6.14 -8.21
CA LEU A 22 6.08 7.31 -9.08
C LEU A 22 7.41 7.77 -9.68
N ILE A 23 8.45 7.89 -8.84
CA ILE A 23 9.76 8.43 -9.22
C ILE A 23 10.65 7.36 -9.84
N ARG A 24 10.63 6.13 -9.30
CA ARG A 24 11.46 4.99 -9.72
C ARG A 24 10.61 3.75 -10.03
N PRO A 25 9.78 3.78 -11.08
CA PRO A 25 8.80 2.73 -11.38
C PRO A 25 9.41 1.34 -11.63
N THR A 26 10.64 1.26 -12.13
CA THR A 26 11.31 -0.04 -12.33
C THR A 26 11.86 -0.65 -11.05
N ALA A 27 11.96 0.11 -9.95
CA ALA A 27 12.45 -0.42 -8.68
C ALA A 27 11.44 -1.34 -7.99
N VAL A 28 10.14 -1.22 -8.29
CA VAL A 28 9.08 -2.00 -7.64
C VAL A 28 8.79 -3.34 -8.33
N THR A 29 9.31 -3.58 -9.53
CA THR A 29 9.06 -4.81 -10.29
C THR A 29 9.64 -6.04 -9.61
N GLY A 30 10.85 -5.93 -9.03
CA GLY A 30 11.48 -7.03 -8.29
C GLY A 30 10.74 -7.42 -7.00
N PHE A 31 10.05 -6.47 -6.37
CA PHE A 31 9.27 -6.74 -5.16
C PHE A 31 7.86 -7.27 -5.49
N THR A 32 7.21 -6.70 -6.50
CA THR A 32 5.83 -7.04 -6.90
C THR A 32 5.73 -8.26 -7.80
N GLY A 33 6.81 -8.66 -8.47
CA GLY A 33 6.80 -9.69 -9.51
C GLY A 33 6.18 -9.23 -10.83
N LEU A 34 5.86 -7.93 -10.98
CA LEU A 34 5.29 -7.38 -12.22
C LEU A 34 6.35 -7.23 -13.31
N SER A 35 6.04 -7.72 -14.51
CA SER A 35 6.79 -7.42 -15.73
C SER A 35 6.21 -6.19 -16.45
N VAL A 36 7.06 -5.25 -16.83
CA VAL A 36 6.63 -4.01 -17.50
C VAL A 36 6.78 -4.14 -19.02
N THR A 37 5.70 -3.91 -19.75
CA THR A 37 5.71 -3.89 -21.22
C THR A 37 5.75 -2.45 -21.75
N GLY A 38 6.95 -1.99 -22.13
CA GLY A 38 7.17 -0.70 -22.76
C GLY A 38 6.76 0.52 -21.92
N PRO A 39 6.64 1.72 -22.54
CA PRO A 39 6.28 2.95 -21.83
C PRO A 39 4.89 2.90 -21.17
N ARG A 40 3.95 2.14 -21.73
CA ARG A 40 2.59 2.02 -21.19
C ARG A 40 2.59 1.38 -19.80
N GLY A 41 3.32 0.29 -19.59
CA GLY A 41 3.39 -0.35 -18.28
C GLY A 41 4.04 0.54 -17.20
N ILE A 42 4.98 1.42 -17.60
CA ILE A 42 5.54 2.44 -16.69
C ILE A 42 4.46 3.43 -16.24
N THR A 43 3.57 3.84 -17.15
CA THR A 43 2.43 4.70 -16.81
C THR A 43 1.51 4.04 -15.80
N GLU A 44 1.20 2.76 -15.95
CA GLU A 44 0.37 2.00 -15.00
C GLU A 44 0.99 1.95 -13.60
N ILE A 45 2.30 1.69 -13.51
CA ILE A 45 3.00 1.71 -12.21
C ILE A 45 2.91 3.11 -11.58
N ARG A 46 3.17 4.16 -12.35
CA ARG A 46 3.11 5.54 -11.84
C ARG A 46 1.71 5.94 -11.39
N ALA A 47 0.67 5.55 -12.13
CA ALA A 47 -0.70 5.91 -11.82
C ALA A 47 -1.25 5.11 -10.63
N VAL A 48 -1.22 3.77 -10.74
CA VAL A 48 -1.91 2.87 -9.81
C VAL A 48 -1.05 2.55 -8.59
N LEU A 49 0.22 2.18 -8.79
CA LEU A 49 1.11 1.87 -7.66
C LEU A 49 1.77 3.12 -7.06
N GLY A 50 1.74 4.24 -7.79
CA GLY A 50 2.33 5.52 -7.39
C GLY A 50 1.31 6.51 -6.87
N ALA A 51 0.70 7.28 -7.79
CA ALA A 51 -0.19 8.38 -7.46
C ALA A 51 -1.38 7.96 -6.58
N PHE A 52 -1.93 6.76 -6.78
CA PHE A 52 -3.03 6.26 -5.94
C PHE A 52 -2.59 6.03 -4.50
N PHE A 53 -1.43 5.43 -4.26
CA PHE A 53 -0.86 5.26 -2.92
C PHE A 53 -0.52 6.61 -2.27
N VAL A 54 0.02 7.55 -3.05
CA VAL A 54 0.27 8.92 -2.57
C VAL A 54 -1.04 9.58 -2.13
N ALA A 55 -2.09 9.51 -2.93
CA ALA A 55 -3.39 10.08 -2.60
C ALA A 55 -3.99 9.41 -1.36
N LEU A 56 -4.01 8.08 -1.31
CA LEU A 56 -4.53 7.29 -0.20
C LEU A 56 -3.85 7.62 1.13
N GLY A 57 -2.53 7.80 1.14
CA GLY A 57 -1.79 8.20 2.33
C GLY A 57 -1.89 9.70 2.67
N ALA A 58 -2.01 10.58 1.66
CA ALA A 58 -2.08 12.03 1.87
C ALA A 58 -3.48 12.49 2.33
N THR A 59 -4.56 11.91 1.82
CA THR A 59 -5.94 12.32 2.13
C THR A 59 -6.23 12.34 3.64
N PRO A 60 -5.86 11.31 4.44
CA PRO A 60 -6.07 11.35 5.88
C PRO A 60 -5.32 12.49 6.58
N LEU A 61 -4.11 12.84 6.11
CA LEU A 61 -3.30 13.92 6.67
C LEU A 61 -3.86 15.30 6.30
N LEU A 62 -4.37 15.45 5.07
CA LEU A 62 -4.90 16.71 4.56
C LEU A 62 -6.28 17.04 5.12
N LEU A 63 -7.19 16.05 5.14
CA LEU A 63 -8.55 16.26 5.61
C LEU A 63 -8.66 16.14 7.14
N ASN A 64 -7.74 15.42 7.77
CA ASN A 64 -7.64 15.27 9.22
C ASN A 64 -8.97 14.88 9.90
N VAL A 65 -9.74 14.00 9.24
CA VAL A 65 -10.98 13.43 9.79
C VAL A 65 -10.80 11.95 10.11
N PRO A 66 -11.37 11.43 11.22
CA PRO A 66 -11.18 10.02 11.59
C PRO A 66 -11.58 9.02 10.50
N ALA A 67 -12.66 9.32 9.76
CA ALA A 67 -13.19 8.46 8.71
C ALA A 67 -12.18 8.21 7.56
N THR A 68 -11.29 9.16 7.25
CA THR A 68 -10.28 8.96 6.18
C THR A 68 -9.18 7.99 6.59
N TYR A 69 -8.77 7.99 7.86
CA TYR A 69 -7.83 6.98 8.37
C TYR A 69 -8.48 5.59 8.38
N GLN A 70 -9.74 5.51 8.83
CA GLN A 70 -10.50 4.25 8.82
C GLN A 70 -10.67 3.69 7.41
N MET A 71 -10.98 4.53 6.43
CA MET A 71 -11.08 4.13 5.02
C MET A 71 -9.76 3.55 4.51
N LEU A 72 -8.62 4.20 4.80
CA LEU A 72 -7.29 3.68 4.43
C LEU A 72 -7.00 2.35 5.13
N GLY A 73 -7.35 2.24 6.42
CA GLY A 73 -7.16 1.02 7.19
C GLY A 73 -8.00 -0.15 6.67
N ILE A 74 -9.27 0.10 6.34
CA ILE A 74 -10.16 -0.88 5.71
C ILE A 74 -9.57 -1.33 4.37
N ALA A 75 -9.07 -0.40 3.54
CA ALA A 75 -8.44 -0.74 2.27
C ALA A 75 -7.25 -1.69 2.49
N TYR A 76 -6.37 -1.40 3.44
CA TYR A 76 -5.25 -2.26 3.79
C TYR A 76 -5.69 -3.66 4.27
N LEU A 77 -6.70 -3.75 5.13
CA LEU A 77 -7.21 -5.04 5.62
C LEU A 77 -7.85 -5.87 4.52
N VAL A 78 -8.62 -5.25 3.62
CA VAL A 78 -9.23 -5.93 2.47
C VAL A 78 -8.15 -6.43 1.52
N VAL A 79 -7.14 -5.61 1.21
CA VAL A 79 -6.00 -6.02 0.38
C VAL A 79 -5.25 -7.19 1.05
N GLY A 80 -4.96 -7.10 2.35
CA GLY A 80 -4.30 -8.16 3.10
C GLY A 80 -5.10 -9.47 3.13
N PHE A 81 -6.42 -9.39 3.28
CA PHE A 81 -7.29 -10.56 3.21
C PHE A 81 -7.25 -11.22 1.82
N VAL A 82 -7.41 -10.43 0.75
CA VAL A 82 -7.34 -10.95 -0.63
C VAL A 82 -5.96 -11.55 -0.89
N ARG A 83 -4.88 -10.87 -0.47
CA ARG A 83 -3.51 -11.36 -0.62
C ARG A 83 -3.32 -12.69 0.10
N LEU A 84 -3.78 -12.83 1.34
CA LEU A 84 -3.69 -14.08 2.10
C LEU A 84 -4.36 -15.24 1.36
N VAL A 85 -5.59 -15.03 0.86
CA VAL A 85 -6.33 -16.05 0.10
C VAL A 85 -5.60 -16.38 -1.20
N SER A 86 -5.19 -15.37 -1.99
CA SER A 86 -4.46 -15.55 -3.24
C SER A 86 -3.11 -16.22 -3.05
N MET A 87 -2.38 -15.96 -1.97
CA MET A 87 -1.11 -16.63 -1.67
C MET A 87 -1.28 -18.14 -1.55
N ILE A 88 -2.38 -18.59 -0.94
CA ILE A 88 -2.70 -20.01 -0.77
C ILE A 88 -3.19 -20.61 -2.09
N VAL A 89 -4.15 -19.96 -2.76
CA VAL A 89 -4.78 -20.44 -4.00
C VAL A 89 -3.77 -20.49 -5.15
N ASP A 90 -3.04 -19.40 -5.36
CA ASP A 90 -2.09 -19.24 -6.48
C ASP A 90 -0.69 -19.76 -6.14
N LYS A 91 -0.50 -20.35 -4.95
CA LYS A 91 0.79 -20.87 -4.45
C LYS A 91 1.92 -19.83 -4.52
N SER A 92 1.60 -18.58 -4.21
CA SER A 92 2.51 -17.43 -4.31
C SER A 92 3.06 -17.01 -2.94
N VAL A 93 3.27 -17.98 -2.03
CA VAL A 93 3.92 -17.74 -0.74
C VAL A 93 5.41 -17.50 -0.95
N VAL A 94 5.77 -16.25 -1.20
CA VAL A 94 7.13 -15.77 -1.36
C VAL A 94 7.42 -14.63 -0.39
N GLN A 95 8.70 -14.35 -0.14
CA GLN A 95 9.13 -13.38 0.86
C GLN A 95 8.46 -12.01 0.69
N SER A 96 8.37 -11.47 -0.54
CA SER A 96 7.75 -10.16 -0.76
C SER A 96 6.26 -10.14 -0.42
N ASN A 97 5.52 -11.19 -0.77
CA ASN A 97 4.10 -11.34 -0.43
C ASN A 97 3.88 -11.45 1.09
N VAL A 98 4.74 -12.18 1.80
CA VAL A 98 4.68 -12.28 3.27
C VAL A 98 4.94 -10.91 3.91
N ILE A 99 5.96 -10.18 3.44
CA ILE A 99 6.25 -8.83 3.93
C ILE A 99 5.06 -7.89 3.68
N SER A 100 4.48 -7.91 2.47
CA SER A 100 3.29 -7.12 2.15
C SER A 100 2.12 -7.45 3.06
N LEU A 101 1.83 -8.73 3.29
CA LEU A 101 0.73 -9.16 4.15
C LEU A 101 0.89 -8.65 5.59
N ILE A 102 2.10 -8.74 6.14
CA ILE A 102 2.39 -8.25 7.51
C ILE A 102 2.16 -6.74 7.58
N VAL A 103 2.67 -5.98 6.60
CA VAL A 103 2.47 -4.52 6.55
C VAL A 103 0.99 -4.18 6.40
N GLU A 104 0.27 -4.87 5.52
CA GLU A 104 -1.16 -4.66 5.27
C GLU A 104 -1.99 -4.87 6.54
N VAL A 105 -1.72 -5.93 7.31
CA VAL A 105 -2.42 -6.20 8.58
C VAL A 105 -2.06 -5.17 9.65
N ILE A 106 -0.77 -4.86 9.83
CA ILE A 106 -0.31 -3.92 10.87
C ILE A 106 -0.86 -2.51 10.59
N PHE A 107 -0.70 -2.02 9.35
CA PHE A 107 -1.19 -0.70 8.98
C PHE A 107 -2.72 -0.67 9.05
N GLY A 108 -3.38 -1.69 8.53
CA GLY A 108 -4.83 -1.82 8.57
C GLY A 108 -5.40 -1.69 9.99
N VAL A 109 -4.86 -2.46 10.94
CA VAL A 109 -5.31 -2.42 12.34
C VAL A 109 -5.03 -1.06 12.98
N ILE A 110 -3.83 -0.50 12.82
CA ILE A 110 -3.45 0.81 13.37
C ILE A 110 -4.37 1.93 12.86
N LEU A 111 -4.74 1.87 11.58
CA LEU A 111 -5.51 2.92 10.92
C LEU A 111 -7.00 2.87 11.26
N VAL A 112 -7.54 1.67 11.48
CA VAL A 112 -8.95 1.48 11.86
C VAL A 112 -9.20 1.85 13.33
N LEU A 113 -8.31 1.47 14.24
CA LEU A 113 -8.38 1.79 15.68
C LEU A 113 -8.07 3.27 15.90
#